data_AF-A0A645I1B3-F1
#
_entry.id   AF-A0A645I1B3-F1
#
_cell.length_a   1.000
_cell.length_b   1.000
_cell.length_c   1.000
_cell.angle_alpha   90.00
_cell.angle_beta   90.00
_cell.angle_gamma   90.00
#
_symmetry.space_group_name_H-M   'P 1'
#
loop_
_entity.id
_entity.type
_entity.pdbx_description
1 polymer ?
#
loop_
_entity_poly.entity_id
_entity_poly.type
_entity_poly.pdbx_seq_one_letter_code
_entity_poly.pdbx_strand_id
1 'polypeptide(L)'
;MERVEGHRRQPLLPEEKTKPVHLRGGAENFMKVTTLHALYIHTLYQFGFIPKNSNKKIPVELREDIIKLNSIIAETRLLGRNHIDNDEQLFAYRKKAEGQIDMLSEQRQKLRNRLRRCSDEDEISSVKEKVSSLSSEISKLRREVKLCDNIAVRSGVLQEKHSQIYIRENNERKDDRTNEQFRRRS
;
A
#
# COMPACT_ATOMS: atom_id res chain seq x y z
N MET A 1 14.31 10.25 -51.71
CA MET A 1 13.58 10.52 -50.46
C MET A 1 14.17 9.62 -49.39
N GLU A 2 15.01 10.20 -48.55
CA GLU A 2 15.82 9.51 -47.54
C GLU A 2 14.97 9.34 -46.26
N ARG A 3 14.96 8.13 -45.68
CA ARG A 3 14.17 7.81 -44.50
C ARG A 3 14.81 8.45 -43.26
N VAL A 4 14.03 9.25 -42.53
CA VAL A 4 14.44 9.89 -41.26
C VAL A 4 14.82 8.82 -40.24
N GLU A 5 16.10 8.81 -39.87
CA GLU A 5 16.68 7.91 -38.88
C GLU A 5 16.10 8.16 -37.48
N GLY A 6 15.92 7.06 -36.74
CA GLY A 6 15.24 7.02 -35.45
C GLY A 6 15.89 7.88 -34.37
N HIS A 7 15.07 8.61 -33.63
CA HIS A 7 15.49 9.29 -32.41
C HIS A 7 15.84 8.25 -31.32
N ARG A 8 17.14 8.11 -31.02
CA ARG A 8 17.62 7.42 -29.82
C ARG A 8 16.99 8.08 -28.59
N ARG A 9 16.13 7.36 -27.87
CA ARG A 9 15.69 7.77 -26.54
C ARG A 9 16.92 7.74 -25.62
N GLN A 10 17.30 8.90 -25.09
CA GLN A 10 18.33 8.96 -24.06
C GLN A 10 17.85 8.23 -22.78
N PRO A 11 18.74 7.61 -21.99
CA PRO A 11 18.36 7.00 -20.72
C PRO A 11 17.85 8.07 -19.75
N LEU A 12 16.69 7.82 -19.12
CA LEU A 12 16.18 8.65 -18.04
C LEU A 12 17.19 8.61 -16.88
N LEU A 13 17.83 9.73 -16.59
CA LEU A 13 18.72 9.86 -15.43
C LEU A 13 17.93 9.60 -14.14
N PRO A 14 18.51 8.96 -13.12
CA PRO A 14 17.84 8.72 -11.85
C PRO A 14 17.34 10.03 -11.23
N GLU A 15 16.05 10.09 -10.90
CA GLU A 15 15.48 11.25 -10.21
C GLU A 15 16.17 11.42 -8.84
N GLU A 16 17.06 12.43 -8.74
CA GLU A 16 17.64 12.81 -7.47
C GLU A 16 16.52 13.26 -6.52
N LYS A 17 16.37 12.55 -5.39
CA LYS A 17 15.42 12.94 -4.35
C LYS A 17 15.79 14.32 -3.83
N THR A 18 14.98 15.32 -4.17
CA THR A 18 15.19 16.70 -3.75
C THR A 18 15.14 16.78 -2.23
N LYS A 19 16.26 17.17 -1.59
CA LYS A 19 16.30 17.46 -0.16
C LYS A 19 15.49 18.74 0.09
N PRO A 20 14.51 18.74 1.02
CA PRO A 20 13.79 19.96 1.34
C PRO A 20 14.77 20.96 1.98
N VAL A 21 15.05 22.06 1.27
CA VAL A 21 15.86 23.16 1.81
C VAL A 21 14.98 24.00 2.73
N HIS A 22 15.23 23.94 4.03
CA HIS A 22 14.58 24.84 4.98
C HIS A 22 15.26 26.20 4.91
N LEU A 23 14.57 27.17 4.32
CA LEU A 23 15.03 28.55 4.26
C LEU A 23 14.68 29.21 5.60
N ARG A 24 15.71 29.58 6.37
CA ARG A 24 15.54 30.26 7.66
C ARG A 24 14.77 31.57 7.42
N GLY A 25 13.54 31.65 7.92
CA GLY A 25 12.77 32.90 7.98
C GLY A 25 11.44 32.94 7.21
N GLY A 26 11.06 31.88 6.49
CA GLY A 26 9.78 31.86 5.74
C GLY A 26 9.74 32.87 4.58
N ALA A 27 8.79 32.69 3.64
CA ALA A 27 8.70 33.38 2.32
C ALA A 27 8.80 34.91 2.39
N GLU A 28 8.53 35.49 3.55
CA GLU A 28 8.46 36.92 3.80
C GLU A 28 9.83 37.56 4.10
N ASN A 29 10.81 36.82 4.61
CA ASN A 29 12.15 37.35 4.94
C ASN A 29 13.19 37.21 3.80
N PHE A 30 12.74 36.85 2.59
CA PHE A 30 13.60 36.50 1.45
C PHE A 30 14.30 37.67 0.76
N MET A 31 13.87 38.91 1.02
CA MET A 31 14.56 40.12 0.53
C MET A 31 15.91 40.36 1.22
N LYS A 32 16.22 39.61 2.29
CA LYS A 32 17.48 39.72 3.04
C LYS A 32 18.47 38.60 2.72
N VAL A 33 18.22 37.77 1.70
CA VAL A 33 19.09 36.62 1.43
C VAL A 33 20.29 37.06 0.58
N THR A 34 21.47 36.99 1.18
CA THR A 34 22.72 37.58 0.69
C THR A 34 23.51 36.71 -0.30
N THR A 35 23.15 35.43 -0.47
CA THR A 35 23.95 34.49 -1.28
C THR A 35 23.37 34.30 -2.68
N LEU A 36 24.24 34.21 -3.68
CA LEU A 36 23.89 33.95 -5.08
C LEU A 36 23.00 32.71 -5.23
N HIS A 37 23.27 31.67 -4.44
CA HIS A 37 22.51 30.42 -4.44
C HIS A 37 21.03 30.62 -4.08
N ALA A 38 20.74 31.46 -3.08
CA ALA A 38 19.37 31.74 -2.70
C ALA A 38 18.64 32.64 -3.70
N LEU A 39 19.36 33.59 -4.31
CA LEU A 39 18.82 34.41 -5.40
C LEU A 39 18.42 33.53 -6.59
N TYR A 40 19.27 32.57 -6.94
CA TYR A 40 19.00 31.60 -8.01
C TYR A 40 17.76 30.75 -7.70
N ILE A 41 17.68 30.17 -6.50
CA ILE A 41 16.49 29.41 -6.06
C ILE A 41 15.23 30.27 -6.09
N HIS A 42 15.30 31.54 -5.67
CA HIS A 42 14.17 32.47 -5.73
C HIS A 42 13.70 32.71 -7.17
N THR A 43 14.63 32.97 -8.09
CA THR A 43 14.27 33.14 -9.51
C THR A 43 13.59 31.90 -10.07
N LEU A 44 14.12 30.71 -9.80
CA LEU A 44 13.50 29.45 -10.23
C LEU A 44 12.11 29.21 -9.62
N TYR A 45 11.90 29.61 -8.36
CA TYR A 45 10.59 29.56 -7.70
C TYR A 45 9.59 30.54 -8.33
N GLN A 46 10.02 31.76 -8.66
CA GLN A 46 9.17 32.77 -9.26
C GLN A 46 8.75 32.39 -10.68
N PHE A 47 9.68 31.85 -11.48
CA PHE A 47 9.44 31.33 -12.83
C PHE A 47 8.65 30.00 -12.88
N GLY A 48 8.37 29.38 -11.72
CA GLY A 48 7.56 28.16 -11.65
C GLY A 48 8.30 26.87 -12.02
N PHE A 49 9.62 26.92 -12.21
CA PHE A 49 10.45 25.73 -12.39
C PHE A 49 10.53 24.89 -11.11
N ILE A 50 10.41 25.54 -9.94
CA ILE A 50 10.25 24.86 -8.65
C ILE A 50 8.76 24.83 -8.32
N PRO A 51 8.19 23.67 -7.94
CA PRO A 51 6.77 23.58 -7.62
C PRO A 51 6.43 24.51 -6.45
N LYS A 52 5.59 25.51 -6.71
CA LYS A 52 5.01 26.39 -5.67
C LYS A 52 4.10 25.56 -4.78
N ASN A 53 4.65 24.97 -3.74
CA ASN A 53 3.94 24.17 -2.75
C ASN A 53 2.85 23.29 -3.36
N SER A 54 3.20 22.15 -3.96
CA SER A 54 2.22 21.12 -4.33
C SER A 54 1.64 20.40 -3.09
N ASN A 55 1.48 21.12 -1.97
CA ASN A 55 0.72 20.72 -0.80
C ASN A 55 -0.79 20.85 -1.10
N LYS A 56 -1.24 20.43 -2.28
CA LYS A 56 -2.66 20.22 -2.51
C LYS A 56 -3.06 19.09 -1.56
N LYS A 57 -3.55 19.45 -0.38
CA LYS A 57 -4.03 18.51 0.63
C LYS A 57 -5.04 17.63 -0.08
N ILE A 58 -4.73 16.34 -0.20
CA ILE A 58 -5.67 15.34 -0.70
C ILE A 58 -6.91 15.46 0.19
N PRO A 59 -8.13 15.68 -0.37
CA PRO A 59 -9.35 15.70 0.41
C PRO A 59 -9.42 14.45 1.30
N VAL A 60 -9.99 14.59 2.50
CA VAL A 60 -10.05 13.48 3.47
C VAL A 60 -10.75 12.26 2.86
N GLU A 61 -11.86 12.48 2.16
CA GLU A 61 -12.61 11.45 1.43
C GLU A 61 -11.72 10.68 0.44
N LEU A 62 -10.96 11.40 -0.39
CA LEU A 62 -10.06 10.78 -1.35
C LEU A 62 -8.94 9.99 -0.66
N ARG A 63 -8.47 10.44 0.49
CA ARG A 63 -7.46 9.70 1.28
C ARG A 63 -8.04 8.39 1.82
N GLU A 64 -9.28 8.39 2.30
CA GLU A 64 -9.96 7.17 2.75
C GLU A 64 -10.12 6.19 1.60
N ASP A 65 -10.52 6.66 0.43
CA ASP A 65 -10.70 5.80 -0.75
C ASP A 65 -9.38 5.20 -1.23
N ILE A 66 -8.29 5.98 -1.19
CA ILE A 66 -6.94 5.44 -1.45
C ILE A 66 -6.56 4.37 -0.42
N ILE A 67 -6.90 4.55 0.86
CA ILE A 67 -6.63 3.55 1.91
C ILE A 67 -7.45 2.27 1.66
N LYS A 68 -8.74 2.41 1.29
CA LYS A 68 -9.62 1.28 0.95
C LYS A 68 -9.11 0.53 -0.29
N LEU A 69 -8.68 1.25 -1.33
CA LEU A 69 -8.10 0.63 -2.53
C LEU A 69 -6.82 -0.12 -2.21
N ASN A 70 -5.92 0.49 -1.43
CA ASN A 70 -4.68 -0.16 -1.02
C ASN A 70 -4.93 -1.42 -0.17
N SER A 71 -5.96 -1.44 0.69
CA SER A 71 -6.32 -2.66 1.42
C SER A 71 -6.83 -3.75 0.48
N ILE A 72 -7.71 -3.42 -0.46
CA ILE A 72 -8.20 -4.37 -1.49
C ILE A 72 -7.04 -4.93 -2.32
N ILE A 73 -6.09 -4.09 -2.74
CA ILE A 73 -4.93 -4.51 -3.51
C ILE A 73 -4.06 -5.47 -2.69
N ALA A 74 -3.86 -5.21 -1.40
CA ALA A 74 -3.08 -6.10 -0.54
C ALA A 74 -3.78 -7.47 -0.33
N GLU A 75 -5.10 -7.45 -0.13
CA GLU A 75 -5.93 -8.64 0.05
C GLU A 75 -5.92 -9.50 -1.24
N THR A 76 -6.21 -8.91 -2.39
CA THR A 76 -6.20 -9.59 -3.69
C THR A 76 -4.83 -10.14 -4.06
N ARG A 77 -3.75 -9.42 -3.75
CA ARG A 77 -2.37 -9.93 -3.93
C ARG A 77 -2.08 -11.14 -3.05
N LEU A 78 -2.60 -11.16 -1.82
CA LEU A 78 -2.43 -12.31 -0.92
C LEU A 78 -3.18 -13.53 -1.46
N LEU A 79 -4.41 -13.36 -1.91
CA LEU A 79 -5.20 -14.42 -2.54
C LEU A 79 -4.51 -14.98 -3.78
N GLY A 80 -4.09 -14.09 -4.71
CA GLY A 80 -3.46 -14.50 -5.95
C GLY A 80 -2.08 -15.16 -5.77
N ARG A 81 -1.26 -14.66 -4.83
CA ARG A 81 0.06 -15.24 -4.55
C ARG A 81 0.00 -16.63 -3.93
N ASN A 82 -0.99 -16.87 -3.08
CA ASN A 82 -1.14 -18.12 -2.34
C ASN A 82 -2.17 -19.08 -2.97
N HIS A 83 -2.76 -18.71 -4.11
CA HIS A 83 -3.81 -19.47 -4.80
C HIS A 83 -4.96 -19.86 -3.86
N ILE A 84 -5.52 -18.85 -3.18
CA ILE A 84 -6.63 -19.02 -2.24
C ILE A 84 -7.92 -18.67 -2.97
N ASP A 85 -8.74 -19.68 -3.23
CA ASP A 85 -10.02 -19.58 -3.93
C ASP A 85 -11.20 -19.78 -2.97
N ASN A 86 -11.02 -20.56 -1.89
CA ASN A 86 -12.08 -20.95 -0.96
C ASN A 86 -11.83 -20.45 0.47
N ASP A 87 -12.91 -20.32 1.24
CA ASP A 87 -12.85 -19.93 2.66
C ASP A 87 -12.06 -20.94 3.52
N GLU A 88 -12.16 -22.25 3.20
CA GLU A 88 -11.37 -23.28 3.88
C GLU A 88 -9.86 -23.11 3.65
N GLN A 89 -9.47 -22.73 2.43
CA GLN A 89 -8.06 -22.47 2.09
C GLN A 89 -7.55 -21.22 2.81
N LEU A 90 -8.39 -20.19 2.92
CA LEU A 90 -8.08 -18.98 3.68
C LEU A 90 -7.87 -19.30 5.17
N PHE A 91 -8.73 -20.12 5.76
CA PHE A 91 -8.61 -20.54 7.16
C PHE A 91 -7.36 -21.40 7.39
N ALA A 92 -7.07 -22.34 6.49
CA ALA A 92 -5.87 -23.16 6.56
C ALA A 92 -4.58 -22.30 6.47
N TYR A 93 -4.55 -21.32 5.57
CA TYR A 93 -3.44 -20.38 5.45
C TYR A 93 -3.26 -19.55 6.72
N ARG A 94 -4.35 -19.00 7.26
CA ARG A 94 -4.37 -18.23 8.51
C ARG A 94 -3.78 -19.04 9.67
N LYS A 95 -4.25 -20.28 9.86
CA LYS A 95 -3.76 -21.18 10.92
C LYS A 95 -2.28 -21.53 10.74
N LYS A 96 -1.82 -21.73 9.50
CA LYS A 96 -0.41 -21.96 9.20
C LYS A 96 0.45 -20.74 9.57
N ALA A 97 0.01 -19.54 9.22
CA ALA A 97 0.70 -18.31 9.54
C ALA A 97 0.76 -18.06 11.07
N GLU A 98 -0.32 -18.34 11.80
CA GLU A 98 -0.36 -18.30 13.27
C GLU A 98 0.67 -19.27 13.88
N GLY A 99 0.70 -20.53 13.44
CA GLY A 99 1.68 -21.50 13.90
C GLY A 99 3.13 -21.06 13.62
N GLN A 100 3.39 -20.43 12.47
CA GLN A 100 4.71 -19.87 12.16
C GLN A 100 5.06 -18.70 13.08
N ILE A 101 4.10 -17.83 13.42
CA ILE A 101 4.31 -16.73 14.37
C ILE A 101 4.71 -17.28 15.74
N ASP A 102 4.05 -18.32 16.21
CA ASP A 102 4.33 -18.92 17.52
C ASP A 102 5.73 -19.53 17.56
N MET A 103 6.08 -20.34 16.54
CA MET A 103 7.42 -20.92 16.41
C MET A 103 8.52 -19.84 16.37
N LEU A 104 8.37 -18.81 15.53
CA LEU A 104 9.36 -17.72 15.43
C LEU A 104 9.42 -16.88 16.72
N SER A 105 8.29 -16.72 17.42
CA SER A 105 8.23 -16.01 18.69
C SER A 105 8.98 -16.75 19.78
N GLU A 106 8.86 -18.08 19.85
CA GLU A 106 9.65 -18.91 20.74
C GLU A 106 11.15 -18.85 20.42
N GLN A 107 11.52 -18.96 19.14
CA GLN A 107 12.91 -18.83 18.71
C GLN A 107 13.51 -17.47 19.10
N ARG A 108 12.77 -16.38 18.85
CA ARG A 108 13.16 -15.03 19.27
C ARG A 108 13.31 -14.95 20.78
N GLN A 109 12.42 -15.57 21.56
CA GLN A 109 12.50 -15.58 23.01
C GLN A 109 13.75 -16.34 23.51
N LYS A 110 14.08 -17.48 22.90
CA LYS A 110 15.31 -18.23 23.19
C LYS A 110 16.56 -17.37 22.93
N LEU A 111 16.61 -16.65 21.81
CA LEU A 111 17.72 -15.73 21.49
C LEU A 111 17.81 -14.55 22.47
N ARG A 112 16.69 -13.95 22.87
CA ARG A 112 16.69 -12.88 23.89
C ARG A 112 17.15 -13.39 25.26
N ASN A 113 16.81 -14.61 25.62
CA ASN A 113 17.30 -15.24 26.84
C ASN A 113 18.80 -15.56 26.76
N ARG A 114 19.32 -15.94 25.59
CA ARG A 114 20.76 -16.11 25.36
C ARG A 114 21.50 -14.79 25.53
N LEU A 115 20.97 -13.70 25.00
CA LEU A 115 21.57 -12.36 25.10
C LEU A 115 21.79 -11.90 26.57
N ARG A 116 20.95 -12.35 27.51
CA ARG A 116 21.12 -12.05 28.94
C ARG A 116 22.34 -12.73 29.59
N ARG A 117 22.92 -13.74 28.93
CA ARG A 117 24.01 -14.58 29.46
C ARG A 117 25.32 -14.44 28.68
N CYS A 118 25.30 -13.83 27.50
CA CYS A 118 26.50 -13.59 26.69
C CYS A 118 27.22 -12.34 27.20
N SER A 119 28.55 -12.41 27.37
CA SER A 119 29.41 -11.26 27.65
C SER A 119 30.22 -10.79 26.43
N ASP A 120 30.33 -11.63 25.40
CA ASP A 120 31.11 -11.31 24.19
C ASP A 120 30.34 -10.37 23.26
N GLU A 121 30.93 -9.22 22.93
CA GLU A 121 30.28 -8.15 22.15
C GLU A 121 29.98 -8.57 20.70
N ASP A 122 30.84 -9.39 20.09
CA ASP A 122 30.63 -9.93 18.74
C ASP A 122 29.48 -10.95 18.70
N GLU A 123 29.34 -11.78 19.74
CA GLU A 123 28.17 -12.66 19.86
C GLU A 123 26.89 -11.86 20.10
N ILE A 124 26.97 -10.81 20.92
CA ILE A 124 25.84 -9.91 21.22
C ILE A 124 25.32 -9.24 19.96
N SER A 125 26.20 -8.70 19.11
CA SER A 125 25.81 -8.03 17.85
C SER A 125 25.12 -9.00 16.89
N SER A 126 25.71 -10.18 16.66
CA SER A 126 25.13 -11.19 15.76
C SER A 126 23.77 -11.73 16.26
N VAL A 127 23.58 -11.89 17.57
CA VAL A 127 22.30 -12.32 18.15
C VAL A 127 21.25 -11.22 18.02
N LYS A 128 21.62 -9.93 18.19
CA LYS A 128 20.71 -8.80 17.97
C LYS A 128 20.21 -8.73 16.52
N GLU A 129 21.07 -8.99 15.54
CA GLU A 129 20.69 -9.06 14.12
C GLU A 129 19.72 -10.22 13.83
N LYS A 130 19.95 -11.39 14.45
CA LYS A 130 18.99 -12.52 14.36
C LYS A 130 17.65 -12.17 15.00
N VAL A 131 17.64 -11.45 16.12
CA VAL A 131 16.40 -11.00 16.77
C VAL A 131 15.65 -9.97 15.91
N SER A 132 16.36 -9.05 15.25
CA SER A 132 15.74 -8.05 14.38
C SER A 132 15.15 -8.67 13.12
N SER A 133 15.85 -9.59 12.48
CA SER A 133 15.36 -10.35 11.32
C SER A 133 14.11 -11.16 11.67
N LEU A 134 14.13 -11.95 12.76
CA LEU A 134 12.95 -12.68 13.24
C LEU A 134 11.78 -11.75 13.56
N SER A 135 12.05 -10.59 14.18
CA SER A 135 10.99 -9.61 14.47
C SER A 135 10.37 -9.05 13.19
N SER A 136 11.17 -8.82 12.15
CA SER A 136 10.68 -8.37 10.84
C SER A 136 9.80 -9.42 10.16
N GLU A 137 10.13 -10.70 10.30
CA GLU A 137 9.38 -11.82 9.74
C GLU A 137 8.05 -12.03 10.49
N ILE A 138 8.07 -12.01 11.82
CA ILE A 138 6.85 -12.01 12.64
C ILE A 138 5.92 -10.85 12.25
N SER A 139 6.46 -9.65 12.04
CA SER A 139 5.67 -8.49 11.60
C SER A 139 5.11 -8.63 10.18
N LYS A 140 5.74 -9.41 9.29
CA LYS A 140 5.16 -9.74 7.98
C LYS A 140 4.01 -10.72 8.14
N LEU A 141 4.21 -11.82 8.85
CA LEU A 141 3.17 -12.84 9.08
C LEU A 141 1.94 -12.26 9.80
N ARG A 142 2.14 -11.41 10.81
CA ARG A 142 1.02 -10.72 11.49
C ARG A 142 0.19 -9.85 10.55
N ARG A 143 0.83 -9.22 9.56
CA ARG A 143 0.10 -8.45 8.54
C ARG A 143 -0.71 -9.38 7.65
N GLU A 144 -0.17 -10.53 7.28
CA GLU A 144 -0.88 -11.53 6.48
C GLU A 144 -2.08 -12.12 7.22
N VAL A 145 -1.96 -12.43 8.51
CA VAL A 145 -3.09 -12.86 9.35
C VAL A 145 -4.19 -11.79 9.35
N LYS A 146 -3.83 -10.52 9.56
CA LYS A 146 -4.79 -9.41 9.52
C LYS A 146 -5.46 -9.26 8.15
N LEU A 147 -4.73 -9.51 7.06
CA LEU A 147 -5.31 -9.53 5.72
C LEU A 147 -6.33 -10.66 5.58
N CYS A 148 -6.06 -11.85 6.15
CA CYS A 148 -7.02 -12.96 6.14
C CYS A 148 -8.30 -12.60 6.91
N ASP A 149 -8.19 -11.96 8.07
CA ASP A 149 -9.36 -11.52 8.85
C ASP A 149 -10.19 -10.50 8.06
N ASN A 150 -9.53 -9.53 7.41
CA ASN A 150 -10.18 -8.54 6.56
C ASN A 150 -10.88 -9.18 5.34
N ILE A 151 -10.23 -10.16 4.70
CA ILE A 151 -10.82 -10.90 3.58
C ILE A 151 -12.08 -11.63 4.05
N ALA A 152 -12.03 -12.30 5.20
CA ALA A 152 -13.19 -13.02 5.74
C ALA A 152 -14.37 -12.08 6.05
N VAL A 153 -14.10 -10.92 6.65
CA VAL A 153 -15.16 -9.90 6.88
C VAL A 153 -15.72 -9.39 5.56
N ARG A 154 -14.85 -9.12 4.59
CA ARG A 154 -15.26 -8.56 3.29
C ARG A 154 -15.99 -9.57 2.42
N SER A 155 -15.57 -10.84 2.40
CA SER A 155 -16.19 -11.90 1.62
C SER A 155 -17.62 -12.18 2.10
N GLY A 156 -17.85 -12.18 3.41
CA GLY A 156 -19.21 -12.26 3.98
C GLY A 156 -20.11 -11.11 3.50
N VAL A 157 -19.65 -9.87 3.62
CA VAL A 157 -20.40 -8.69 3.13
C VAL A 157 -20.61 -8.73 1.60
N LEU A 158 -19.64 -9.25 0.86
CA LEU A 158 -19.71 -9.32 -0.60
C LEU A 158 -20.71 -10.38 -1.07
N GLN A 159 -20.78 -11.54 -0.42
CA GLN A 159 -21.77 -12.57 -0.71
C GLN A 159 -23.20 -12.04 -0.52
N GLU A 160 -23.45 -11.32 0.58
CA GLU A 160 -24.74 -10.67 0.84
C GLU A 160 -25.10 -9.66 -0.24
N LYS A 161 -24.18 -8.75 -0.59
CA LYS A 161 -24.41 -7.75 -1.65
C LYS A 161 -24.64 -8.38 -3.02
N HIS A 162 -23.88 -9.41 -3.36
CA HIS A 162 -24.02 -10.13 -4.63
C HIS A 162 -25.39 -10.81 -4.73
N SER A 163 -25.87 -11.45 -3.65
CA SER A 163 -27.20 -12.06 -3.63
C SER A 163 -28.32 -11.03 -3.78
N GLN A 164 -28.20 -9.86 -3.13
CA GLN A 164 -29.16 -8.77 -3.29
C GLN A 164 -29.21 -8.24 -4.72
N ILE A 165 -28.04 -8.04 -5.36
CA ILE A 165 -27.96 -7.61 -6.77
C ILE A 165 -28.60 -8.67 -7.68
N TYR A 166 -28.28 -9.95 -7.48
CA TYR A 166 -28.85 -11.04 -8.27
C TYR A 166 -30.38 -11.12 -8.16
N ILE A 167 -30.93 -10.96 -6.95
CA ILE A 167 -32.38 -10.93 -6.71
C ILE A 167 -33.00 -9.72 -7.43
N ARG A 168 -32.38 -8.53 -7.28
CA ARG A 168 -32.84 -7.30 -7.92
C ARG A 168 -32.87 -7.44 -9.44
N GLU A 169 -31.78 -7.87 -10.07
CA GLU A 169 -31.72 -8.07 -11.52
C GLU A 169 -32.76 -9.08 -12.00
N ASN A 170 -32.97 -10.18 -11.27
CA ASN A 170 -33.98 -11.17 -11.65
C ASN A 170 -35.41 -10.63 -11.50
N ASN A 171 -35.66 -9.76 -10.52
CA ASN A 171 -36.95 -9.10 -10.38
C ASN A 171 -37.16 -8.07 -11.51
N GLU A 172 -36.17 -7.24 -11.81
CA GLU A 172 -36.21 -6.29 -12.95
C GLU A 172 -36.45 -7.03 -14.27
N ARG A 173 -35.77 -8.16 -14.53
CA ARG A 173 -36.03 -9.01 -15.71
C ARG A 173 -37.45 -9.60 -15.75
N LYS A 174 -38.06 -9.90 -14.60
CA LYS A 174 -39.44 -10.39 -14.53
C LYS A 174 -40.43 -9.27 -14.81
N ASP A 175 -40.19 -8.09 -14.26
CA ASP A 175 -41.00 -6.88 -14.44
C ASP A 175 -40.95 -6.40 -15.91
N ASP A 176 -39.78 -6.45 -16.55
CA ASP A 176 -39.65 -6.15 -17.98
C ASP A 176 -40.44 -7.14 -18.83
N ARG A 177 -40.36 -8.44 -18.55
CA ARG A 177 -41.10 -9.48 -19.28
C ARG A 177 -42.61 -9.33 -19.13
N THR A 178 -43.12 -9.03 -17.93
CA THR A 178 -44.55 -8.81 -17.73
C THR A 178 -45.00 -7.53 -18.44
N ASN A 179 -44.24 -6.44 -18.35
CA ASN A 179 -44.56 -5.19 -19.03
C ASN A 179 -44.57 -5.35 -20.57
N GLU A 180 -43.66 -6.15 -21.12
CA GLU A 180 -43.64 -6.50 -22.55
C GLU A 180 -44.87 -7.32 -22.98
N GLN A 181 -45.36 -8.24 -22.14
CA GLN A 181 -46.59 -9.00 -22.40
C GLN A 181 -47.83 -8.11 -22.41
N PHE A 182 -47.92 -7.12 -21.52
CA PHE A 182 -49.03 -6.16 -21.50
C PHE A 182 -49.01 -5.23 -22.72
N ARG A 183 -47.82 -4.81 -23.18
CA ARG A 183 -47.68 -3.98 -24.40
C ARG A 183 -48.09 -4.69 -25.69
N ARG A 184 -47.96 -6.02 -25.76
CA ARG A 184 -48.36 -6.81 -26.95
C ARG A 184 -49.85 -7.14 -27.01
N ARG A 185 -50.61 -6.90 -25.93
CA ARG A 185 -52.05 -7.16 -25.83
C ARG A 185 -52.93 -5.91 -26.05
N SER A 186 -52.32 -4.74 -26.19
CA SER A 186 -53.00 -3.47 -26.52
C SER A 186 -52.94 -3.23 -28.02
#